data_AF-A0A7D6J9L5-F1
#
_entry.id   AF-A0A7D6J9L5-F1
#
_cell.length_a   1.000
_cell.length_b   1.000
_cell.length_c   1.000
_cell.angle_alpha   90.00
_cell.angle_beta   90.00
_cell.angle_gamma   90.00
#
_symmetry.space_group_name_H-M   'P 1'
#
loop_
_entity.id
_entity.type
_entity.pdbx_description
1 polymer ?
#
loop_
_entity_poly.entity_id
_entity_poly.type
_entity_poly.pdbx_seq_one_letter_code
_entity_poly.pdbx_strand_id
1 'polypeptide(L)' 'LKDVREKMADLARMEAVLSELVCACHARKGNVSCPLIASLQDGTKLAASARGSHGVTTP' A
#
# COMPACT_ATOMS: atom_id res chain seq x y z
N LEU A 1 26.19 0.95 10.72
CA LEU A 1 24.98 0.10 10.78
C LEU A 1 23.67 0.92 10.79
N LYS A 2 23.70 2.21 10.43
CA LYS A 2 22.50 3.07 10.42
C LYS A 2 21.54 2.66 9.29
N ASP A 3 22.06 2.43 8.09
CA ASP A 3 21.28 2.09 6.89
C ASP A 3 20.50 0.79 7.04
N VAL A 4 21.10 -0.21 7.71
CA VAL A 4 20.45 -1.48 8.01
C VAL A 4 19.28 -1.28 8.97
N ARG A 5 19.42 -0.41 9.99
CA ARG A 5 18.34 -0.12 10.95
C ARG A 5 17.20 0.64 10.30
N GLU A 6 17.50 1.56 9.39
CA GLU A 6 16.50 2.27 8.59
C GLU A 6 15.73 1.31 7.69
N LYS A 7 16.44 0.42 6.98
CA LYS A 7 15.82 -0.59 6.12
C LYS A 7 14.96 -1.59 6.91
N MET A 8 15.40 -1.97 8.11
CA MET A 8 14.59 -2.79 9.02
C MET A 8 13.33 -2.06 9.49
N ALA A 9 13.42 -0.76 9.79
CA ALA A 9 12.27 0.04 10.16
C ALA A 9 11.28 0.18 8.99
N ASP A 10 11.76 0.29 7.76
CA ASP A 10 10.92 0.33 6.57
C ASP A 10 10.16 -0.98 6.36
N LEU A 11 10.86 -2.11 6.50
CA LEU A 11 10.26 -3.44 6.40
C LEU A 11 9.20 -3.67 7.50
N ALA A 12 9.50 -3.29 8.75
CA ALA A 12 8.56 -3.41 9.86
C ALA A 12 7.27 -2.59 9.63
N ARG A 13 7.39 -1.40 9.03
CA ARG A 13 6.21 -0.59 8.67
C ARG A 13 5.37 -1.25 7.57
N MET A 14 6.02 -1.82 6.55
CA MET A 14 5.31 -2.53 5.48
C MET A 14 4.60 -3.78 6.02
N GLU A 15 5.29 -4.56 6.85
CA GLU A 15 4.74 -5.76 7.49
C GLU A 15 3.50 -5.44 8.32
N ALA A 16 3.56 -4.42 9.18
CA ALA A 16 2.43 -4.03 10.03
C ALA A 16 1.14 -3.75 9.23
N VAL A 17 1.25 -2.97 8.15
CA VAL A 17 0.11 -2.63 7.28
C VAL A 17 -0.43 -3.88 6.58
N LEU A 18 0.46 -4.74 6.07
CA LEU A 18 0.05 -5.97 5.40
C LEU A 18 -0.64 -6.94 6.38
N SER A 19 -0.11 -7.09 7.60
CA SER A 19 -0.70 -7.92 8.64
C SER A 19 -2.09 -7.42 9.05
N GLU A 20 -2.27 -6.10 9.20
CA GLU A 20 -3.57 -5.51 9.52
C GLU A 20 -4.60 -5.80 8.42
N LEU A 21 -4.22 -5.61 7.16
CA LEU A 21 -5.10 -5.86 6.02
C LEU A 21 -5.49 -7.35 5.89
N VAL A 22 -4.55 -8.27 6.14
CA VAL A 22 -4.82 -9.72 6.16
C VAL A 22 -5.76 -10.09 7.31
N CYS A 23 -5.55 -9.54 8.51
CA CYS A 23 -6.45 -9.73 9.64
C CYS A 23 -7.87 -9.25 9.33
N ALA A 24 -8.00 -8.04 8.74
CA ALA A 24 -9.29 -7.49 8.32
C ALA A 24 -9.97 -8.36 7.24
N CYS A 25 -9.18 -8.97 6.35
CA CYS A 25 -9.69 -9.90 5.35
C CYS A 25 -10.24 -11.18 5.97
N HIS A 26 -9.51 -11.79 6.92
CA HIS A 26 -9.95 -13.02 7.59
C HIS A 26 -11.13 -12.82 8.54
N ALA A 27 -11.25 -11.63 9.14
CA ALA A 27 -12.38 -11.28 10.00
C ALA A 27 -13.70 -11.09 9.24
N ARG A 28 -13.63 -10.92 7.90
CA ARG A 28 -14.81 -10.72 7.06
C ARG A 28 -15.42 -12.06 6.66
N LYS A 29 -16.73 -12.20 6.85
CA LYS A 29 -17.51 -13.40 6.45
C LYS A 29 -18.50 -13.02 5.34
N GLY A 30 -18.47 -13.75 4.21
CA GLY A 30 -19.36 -13.54 3.05
C GLY A 30 -18.68 -12.94 1.81
N ASN A 31 -19.43 -12.79 0.71
CA ASN A 31 -18.93 -12.28 -0.58
C ASN A 31 -18.96 -10.74 -0.64
N VAL A 32 -18.14 -10.14 0.19
CA VAL A 32 -18.05 -8.69 0.36
C VAL A 32 -16.61 -8.33 0.05
N SER A 33 -16.41 -7.35 -0.83
CA SER A 33 -15.12 -7.06 -1.48
C SER A 33 -13.94 -7.15 -0.51
N CYS A 34 -12.90 -7.88 -0.92
CA CYS A 34 -11.74 -8.15 -0.09
C CYS A 34 -11.03 -6.82 0.26
N PRO A 35 -10.91 -6.43 1.55
CA PRO A 35 -10.31 -5.17 1.95
C PRO A 35 -8.86 -4.98 1.47
N LEU A 36 -8.10 -6.08 1.34
CA LEU A 36 -6.78 -6.10 0.71
C LEU A 36 -6.84 -5.66 -0.75
N ILE A 37 -7.78 -6.24 -1.52
CA ILE A 37 -7.95 -5.92 -2.95
C ILE A 37 -8.36 -4.46 -3.12
N ALA A 38 -9.30 -3.97 -2.31
CA ALA A 38 -9.71 -2.57 -2.32
C ALA A 38 -8.54 -1.63 -2.03
N SER A 39 -7.79 -1.89 -0.96
CA SER A 39 -6.63 -1.07 -0.57
C SER A 39 -5.54 -1.03 -1.63
N LEU A 40 -5.29 -2.15 -2.32
CA LEU A 40 -4.32 -2.21 -3.43
C LEU A 40 -4.83 -1.47 -4.68
N GLN A 41 -6.13 -1.54 -4.99
CA GLN A 41 -6.73 -0.79 -6.09
C GLN A 41 -6.68 0.73 -5.82
N ASP A 42 -6.90 1.15 -4.59
CA ASP A 42 -6.79 2.54 -4.18
C ASP A 42 -5.33 3.04 -4.25
N GLY A 43 -4.38 2.24 -3.75
CA GLY A 43 -2.94 2.52 -3.86
C GLY A 43 -2.45 2.61 -5.31
N THR A 44 -2.95 1.75 -6.19
CA THR A 44 -2.62 1.80 -7.63
C THR A 44 -3.24 3.02 -8.31
N LYS A 45 -4.45 3.45 -7.91
CA LYS A 45 -5.04 4.73 -8.36
C LYS A 45 -4.22 5.94 -7.88
N LEU A 46 -3.78 5.95 -6.62
CA LEU A 46 -2.89 6.98 -6.08
C LEU A 46 -1.58 7.05 -6.87
N ALA A 47 -0.97 5.90 -7.16
CA ALA A 47 0.25 5.81 -7.96
C ALA A 47 0.05 6.19 -9.43
N ALA A 48 -1.13 5.97 -10.01
CA ALA A 48 -1.47 6.43 -11.35
C ALA A 48 -1.70 7.95 -11.41
N SER A 49 -2.36 8.51 -10.40
CA SER A 49 -2.58 9.96 -10.27
C SER A 49 -1.26 10.73 -10.07
N ALA A 50 -0.33 10.20 -9.26
CA ALA A 50 1.01 10.76 -9.10
C ALA A 50 1.87 10.72 -10.38
N ARG A 51 1.61 9.75 -11.27
CA ARG A 51 2.26 9.66 -12.60
C ARG A 51 1.62 10.59 -13.62
N GLY A 52 0.33 10.87 -13.52
CA GLY A 52 -0.35 11.89 -14.34
C GLY A 52 0.10 13.33 -14.05
N SER A 53 0.71 13.58 -12.89
CA SER A 53 1.19 14.91 -12.48
C SER A 53 2.63 15.21 -12.90
N HIS A 54 3.39 14.23 -13.41
CA HIS A 54 4.76 14.39 -13.93
C HIS A 54 4.81 14.57 -15.46
N GLY A 55 3.74 15.09 -16.07
CA GLY A 55 3.56 15.17 -17.52
C GLY A 55 3.44 16.58 -18.13
N VAL A 56 3.60 17.67 -17.36
CA VAL A 56 3.54 19.04 -17.92
C VAL A 56 4.75 19.88 -17.51
N THR A 57 5.84 19.73 -18.26
CA THR A 57 6.85 20.79 -18.42
C THR A 57 7.34 20.68 -19.86
N THR A 58 6.56 21.26 -20.76
CA THR A 58 6.94 21.56 -22.14
C THR A 58 7.49 23.00 -22.17
N PRO A 59 8.66 23.27 -22.78
CA PRO A 59 8.93 24.61 -23.32
C PRO A 59 8.05 24.90 -24.54
#